data_AF-A0A9P1EY17-F1
#
_entry.id   AF-A0A9P1EY17-F1
#
_cell.length_a   1.000
_cell.length_b   1.000
_cell.length_c   1.000
_cell.angle_alpha   90.00
_cell.angle_beta   90.00
_cell.angle_gamma   90.00
#
_symmetry.space_group_name_H-M   'P 1'
#
loop_
_entity.id
_entity.type
_entity.pdbx_description
1 polymer ?
#
loop_
_entity_poly.entity_id
_entity_poly.type
_entity_poly.pdbx_seq_one_letter_code
_entity_poly.pdbx_strand_id
1 'polypeptide(L)'
;MSSANNEVKDDAQFDEIGKAIRSLVINIREVHPEAGVIPKLHIIAAHLEAYLRENRSWGLLTEQGIEALHAIFNGLMRRFASVNDVKQRICLVLENTGHFNFLFDVGNLR
;
A
#
# COMPACT_ATOMS: atom_id res chain seq x y z
N MET A 1 3.18 12.77 8.15
CA MET A 1 2.73 11.95 7.00
C MET A 1 3.97 11.52 6.24
N SER A 2 4.15 10.22 6.00
CA SER A 2 5.36 9.72 5.34
C SER A 2 5.31 9.95 3.83
N SER A 3 6.46 10.09 3.17
CA SER A 3 6.57 10.17 1.71
C SER A 3 6.14 8.88 0.99
N ALA A 4 5.87 7.80 1.73
CA ALA A 4 5.32 6.55 1.21
C ALA A 4 3.79 6.61 1.07
N ASN A 5 3.32 7.54 0.23
CA ASN A 5 1.90 7.79 -0.06
C ASN A 5 1.60 7.62 -1.56
N ASN A 6 0.31 7.68 -1.91
CA ASN A 6 -0.19 7.51 -3.29
C ASN A 6 0.02 8.76 -4.17
N GLU A 7 0.54 9.84 -3.60
CA GLU A 7 0.79 11.10 -4.30
C GLU A 7 1.80 10.90 -5.42
N VAL A 8 1.50 11.52 -6.58
CA VAL A 8 2.45 11.66 -7.68
C VAL A 8 3.50 12.67 -7.27
N LYS A 9 4.75 12.23 -7.28
CA LYS A 9 5.90 13.00 -6.82
C LYS A 9 6.59 13.68 -7.98
N ASP A 10 7.19 14.83 -7.68
CA ASP A 10 8.08 15.54 -8.58
C ASP A 10 9.55 15.10 -8.41
N ASP A 11 10.39 15.59 -9.32
CA ASP A 11 11.82 15.24 -9.32
C ASP A 11 12.57 15.74 -8.08
N ALA A 12 12.15 16.87 -7.50
CA ALA A 12 12.76 17.40 -6.29
C ALA A 12 12.48 16.50 -5.08
N GLN A 13 11.26 15.96 -4.99
CA GLN A 13 10.87 14.98 -3.98
C GLN A 13 11.65 13.66 -4.15
N PHE A 14 11.93 13.22 -5.38
CA PHE A 14 12.80 12.04 -5.60
C PHE A 14 14.20 12.26 -5.04
N ASP A 15 14.78 13.44 -5.30
CA ASP A 15 16.13 13.77 -4.82
C ASP A 15 16.19 13.87 -3.30
N GLU A 16 15.16 14.44 -2.66
CA GLU A 16 15.03 14.50 -1.20
C GLU A 16 14.95 13.08 -0.60
N ILE A 17 14.09 12.22 -1.16
CA ILE A 17 13.96 10.83 -0.73
C ILE A 17 15.29 10.08 -0.91
N GLY A 18 15.96 10.26 -2.05
CA GLY A 18 17.26 9.65 -2.32
C GLY A 18 18.33 10.08 -1.31
N LYS A 19 18.36 11.37 -0.92
CA LYS A 19 19.26 11.87 0.14
C LYS A 19 18.97 11.20 1.48
N ALA A 20 17.69 11.10 1.87
CA ALA A 20 17.28 10.45 3.10
C ALA A 20 17.67 8.95 3.13
N ILE A 21 17.49 8.23 2.02
CA ILE A 21 17.89 6.82 1.90
C ILE A 21 19.41 6.68 2.05
N ARG A 22 20.20 7.53 1.38
CA ARG A 22 21.67 7.49 1.51
C ARG A 22 22.12 7.73 2.94
N SER A 23 21.56 8.74 3.62
CA SER A 23 21.84 9.01 5.03
C SER A 23 21.44 7.83 5.92
N LEU A 24 20.29 7.20 5.68
CA LEU A 24 19.86 6.01 6.41
C LEU A 24 20.86 4.86 6.27
N VAL A 25 21.32 4.58 5.05
CA VAL A 25 22.29 3.50 4.78
C VAL A 25 23.63 3.76 5.46
N ILE A 26 24.14 4.99 5.41
CA ILE A 26 25.37 5.38 6.09
C ILE A 26 25.23 5.16 7.60
N ASN A 27 24.18 5.72 8.20
CA ASN A 27 23.96 5.64 9.65
C ASN A 27 23.78 4.19 10.13
N ILE A 28 23.05 3.35 9.38
CA ILE A 28 22.88 1.93 9.75
C ILE A 28 24.22 1.20 9.72
N ARG A 29 25.08 1.47 8.72
CA ARG A 29 26.41 0.85 8.64
C ARG A 29 27.33 1.28 9.77
N GLU A 30 27.24 2.54 10.21
CA GLU A 30 28.02 3.05 11.33
C GLU A 30 27.57 2.46 12.68
N VAL A 31 26.25 2.39 12.91
CA VAL A 31 25.68 1.93 14.18
C VAL A 31 25.68 0.40 14.28
N HIS A 32 25.52 -0.31 13.16
CA HIS A 32 25.40 -1.76 13.09
C HIS A 32 26.28 -2.37 11.99
N PRO A 33 27.63 -2.29 12.11
CA PRO A 33 28.55 -2.72 11.05
C PRO A 33 28.46 -4.22 10.72
N GLU A 34 28.12 -5.06 11.71
CA GLU A 34 28.01 -6.51 11.56
C GLU A 34 26.58 -6.99 11.20
N ALA A 35 25.62 -6.06 11.08
CA ALA A 35 24.25 -6.44 10.78
C ALA A 35 24.07 -6.78 9.29
N GLY A 36 23.41 -7.89 9.02
CA GLY A 36 22.96 -8.24 7.68
C GLY A 36 21.88 -7.27 7.16
N VAL A 37 21.73 -7.20 5.84
CA VAL A 37 20.70 -6.40 5.20
C VAL A 37 19.42 -7.23 5.04
N ILE A 38 18.33 -6.82 5.71
CA ILE A 38 17.03 -7.45 5.50
C ILE A 38 16.48 -7.10 4.10
N PRO A 39 15.69 -7.98 3.46
CA PRO A 39 15.18 -7.75 2.11
C PRO A 39 14.47 -6.40 1.92
N LYS A 40 13.65 -5.98 2.90
CA LYS A 40 12.97 -4.67 2.87
C LYS A 40 13.95 -3.49 2.81
N LEU A 41 15.05 -3.57 3.57
CA LEU A 41 16.09 -2.54 3.57
C LEU A 41 16.86 -2.54 2.25
N HIS A 42 17.15 -3.72 1.69
CA HIS A 42 17.77 -3.84 0.37
C HIS A 42 16.90 -3.19 -0.71
N ILE A 43 15.59 -3.44 -0.71
CA ILE A 43 14.65 -2.84 -1.67
C ILE A 43 14.66 -1.31 -1.58
N ILE A 44 14.58 -0.77 -0.37
CA ILE A 44 14.62 0.68 -0.15
C ILE A 44 15.95 1.27 -0.60
N ALA A 45 17.07 0.65 -0.24
CA ALA A 45 18.40 1.18 -0.50
C ALA A 45 18.84 1.09 -1.98
N ALA A 46 18.43 0.02 -2.68
CA ALA A 46 18.93 -0.28 -4.02
C ALA A 46 17.94 0.05 -5.15
N HIS A 47 16.64 -0.06 -4.91
CA HIS A 47 15.65 -0.08 -5.98
C HIS A 47 14.65 1.07 -5.93
N LEU A 48 14.42 1.66 -4.75
CA LEU A 48 13.35 2.63 -4.57
C LEU A 48 13.53 3.91 -5.40
N GLU A 49 14.74 4.47 -5.50
CA GLU A 49 14.94 5.71 -6.26
C GLU A 49 14.65 5.50 -7.76
N ALA A 50 15.14 4.41 -8.34
CA ALA A 50 14.86 4.06 -9.74
C ALA A 50 13.36 3.83 -9.96
N TYR A 51 12.71 3.08 -9.06
CA TYR A 51 11.28 2.83 -9.12
C TYR A 51 10.46 4.13 -9.04
N LEU A 52 10.81 5.06 -8.15
CA LEU A 52 10.12 6.34 -8.01
C LEU A 52 10.26 7.21 -9.26
N ARG A 53 11.43 7.23 -9.91
CA ARG A 53 11.62 7.99 -11.14
C ARG A 53 10.80 7.44 -12.30
N GLU A 54 10.65 6.12 -12.38
CA GLU A 54 9.85 5.46 -13.42
C GLU A 54 8.34 5.60 -13.17
N ASN A 55 7.89 5.34 -11.95
CA ASN A 55 6.47 5.19 -11.63
C ASN A 55 5.84 6.45 -10.99
N ARG A 56 6.68 7.42 -10.61
CA ARG A 56 6.32 8.69 -9.95
C ARG A 56 5.52 8.59 -8.66
N SER A 57 5.24 7.41 -8.16
CA SER A 57 4.51 7.21 -6.90
C SER A 57 5.14 6.08 -6.11
N TRP A 58 5.16 6.26 -4.79
CA TRP A 58 5.58 5.20 -3.86
C TRP A 58 4.39 4.29 -3.54
N GLY A 59 3.22 4.87 -3.28
CA GLY A 59 2.05 4.18 -2.74
C GLY A 59 1.08 3.60 -3.76
N LEU A 60 1.09 4.08 -5.01
CA LEU A 60 0.04 3.75 -5.99
C LEU A 60 -0.12 2.24 -6.26
N LEU A 61 0.98 1.48 -6.25
CA LEU A 61 1.00 0.04 -6.46
C LEU A 61 1.16 -0.76 -5.15
N THR A 62 0.89 -0.16 -3.99
CA THR A 62 1.06 -0.83 -2.70
C THR A 62 -0.18 -1.60 -2.27
N GLU A 63 0.03 -2.59 -1.41
CA GLU A 63 -1.02 -3.48 -0.88
C GLU A 63 -2.00 -2.79 0.08
N GLN A 64 -1.76 -1.53 0.45
CA GLN A 64 -2.60 -0.80 1.41
C GLN A 64 -4.07 -0.72 0.97
N GLY A 65 -4.34 -0.60 -0.33
CA GLY A 65 -5.71 -0.65 -0.86
C GLY A 65 -6.37 -2.02 -0.65
N ILE A 66 -5.60 -3.10 -0.82
CA ILE A 66 -6.08 -4.48 -0.62
C ILE A 66 -6.28 -4.76 0.88
N GLU A 67 -5.38 -4.28 1.74
CA GLU A 67 -5.51 -4.40 3.19
C GLU A 67 -6.77 -3.71 3.72
N ALA A 68 -7.10 -2.52 3.19
CA ALA A 68 -8.36 -1.84 3.50
C ALA A 68 -9.58 -2.69 3.08
N LEU A 69 -9.54 -3.31 1.89
CA LEU A 69 -10.61 -4.19 1.42
C LEU A 69 -10.75 -5.44 2.30
N HIS A 70 -9.64 -6.02 2.77
CA HIS A 70 -9.66 -7.15 3.71
C HIS A 70 -10.39 -6.81 5.02
N ALA A 71 -10.20 -5.60 5.55
CA ALA A 71 -10.90 -5.16 6.76
C ALA A 71 -12.43 -5.06 6.52
N ILE A 72 -12.85 -4.53 5.38
CA ILE A 72 -14.26 -4.45 4.97
C ILE A 72 -14.85 -5.86 4.84
N PHE A 73 -14.14 -6.75 4.13
CA PHE A 73 -14.55 -8.14 3.93
C PHE A 73 -14.75 -8.86 5.28
N ASN A 74 -13.80 -8.75 6.20
CA ASN A 74 -13.88 -9.34 7.54
C ASN A 74 -15.04 -8.76 8.37
N GLY A 75 -15.37 -7.47 8.18
CA GLY A 75 -16.54 -6.85 8.77
C GLY A 75 -17.85 -7.47 8.25
N LEU A 76 -17.96 -7.63 6.93
CA LEU A 76 -19.14 -8.23 6.28
C LEU A 76 -19.30 -9.71 6.63
N MET A 77 -18.20 -10.47 6.68
CA MET A 77 -18.22 -11.86 7.11
C MET A 77 -18.76 -12.03 8.54
N ARG A 78 -18.41 -11.11 9.46
CA ARG A 78 -18.98 -11.08 10.81
C ARG A 78 -20.46 -10.68 10.80
N ARG A 79 -20.83 -9.69 9.98
CA ARG A 79 -22.22 -9.24 9.84
C ARG A 79 -23.15 -10.37 9.38
N PHE A 80 -22.69 -11.21 8.46
CA PHE A 80 -23.46 -12.34 7.91
C PHE A 80 -23.11 -13.67 8.59
N ALA A 81 -22.54 -13.65 9.80
CA ALA A 81 -22.11 -14.86 10.50
C ALA A 81 -23.28 -15.81 10.82
N SER A 82 -24.51 -15.30 10.93
CA SER A 82 -25.72 -16.10 11.14
C SER A 82 -26.16 -16.91 9.92
N VAL A 83 -25.62 -16.63 8.73
CA VAL A 83 -25.90 -17.38 7.50
C VAL A 83 -25.00 -18.60 7.47
N ASN A 84 -25.59 -19.77 7.74
CA ASN A 84 -24.86 -21.04 7.84
C ASN A 84 -24.33 -21.53 6.50
N ASP A 85 -25.04 -21.27 5.40
CA ASP A 85 -24.53 -21.60 4.07
C ASP A 85 -23.42 -20.62 3.65
N VAL A 86 -22.23 -21.18 3.46
CA VAL A 86 -21.04 -20.44 3.05
C VAL A 86 -21.26 -19.76 1.70
N LYS A 87 -21.91 -20.43 0.74
CA LYS A 87 -22.13 -19.86 -0.60
C LYS A 87 -23.03 -18.64 -0.50
N GLN A 88 -24.18 -18.78 0.15
CA GLN A 88 -25.10 -17.66 0.37
C GLN A 88 -24.44 -16.51 1.15
N ARG A 89 -23.64 -16.81 2.17
CA ARG A 89 -22.90 -15.80 2.93
C ARG A 89 -21.93 -15.01 2.04
N ILE A 90 -21.17 -15.70 1.18
CA ILE A 90 -20.25 -15.03 0.24
C ILE A 90 -21.02 -14.21 -0.80
N CYS A 91 -22.16 -14.69 -1.31
CA CYS A 91 -23.03 -13.90 -2.19
C CYS A 91 -23.46 -12.58 -1.53
N LEU A 92 -23.88 -12.61 -0.26
CA LEU A 92 -24.27 -11.40 0.47
C LEU A 92 -23.10 -10.43 0.67
N VAL A 93 -21.88 -10.93 0.91
CA VAL A 93 -20.67 -10.10 0.98
C VAL A 93 -20.41 -9.41 -0.36
N LEU A 94 -20.47 -10.16 -1.46
CA LEU A 94 -20.24 -9.66 -2.81
C LEU A 94 -21.31 -8.65 -3.25
N GLU A 95 -22.58 -8.93 -2.98
CA GLU A 95 -23.68 -7.99 -3.25
C GLU A 95 -23.47 -6.69 -2.48
N ASN A 96 -23.09 -6.76 -1.21
CA ASN A 96 -22.83 -5.58 -0.40
C ASN A 96 -21.65 -4.77 -0.95
N THR A 97 -20.54 -5.42 -1.32
CA THR A 97 -19.41 -4.73 -1.95
C THR A 97 -19.77 -4.13 -3.31
N GLY A 98 -20.60 -4.82 -4.10
CA GLY A 98 -21.14 -4.30 -5.36
C GLY A 98 -21.98 -3.02 -5.16
N HIS A 99 -22.82 -2.98 -4.12
CA HIS A 99 -23.56 -1.77 -3.77
C HIS A 99 -22.64 -0.62 -3.34
N PHE A 100 -21.58 -0.91 -2.58
CA PHE A 100 -20.57 0.10 -2.24
C PHE A 100 -19.91 0.69 -3.48
N ASN A 101 -19.49 -0.16 -4.44
CA ASN A 101 -18.90 0.32 -5.69
C ASN A 101 -19.90 1.18 -6.48
N PHE A 102 -21.16 0.77 -6.56
CA PHE A 102 -22.20 1.56 -7.23
C PHE A 102 -22.42 2.94 -6.60
N LEU A 103 -22.30 3.07 -5.28
CA LEU A 103 -22.54 4.34 -4.58
C LEU A 103 -21.32 5.27 -4.61
N PHE A 104 -20.11 4.72 -4.53
CA PHE A 104 -18.90 5.50 -4.25
C PHE A 104 -17.86 5.45 -5.38
N ASP A 105 -17.90 4.43 -6.25
CA ASP A 105 -16.92 4.18 -7.32
C ASP A 105 -17.54 4.36 -8.72
N VAL A 106 -18.34 5.42 -8.88
CA VAL A 106 -18.99 5.77 -10.17
C VAL A 106 -18.07 6.57 -11.11
N GLY A 107 -16.86 6.92 -10.69
CA GLY A 107 -16.01 7.86 -11.40
C GLY A 107 -16.68 9.23 -11.61
N ASN A 108 -15.96 10.20 -12.17
CA ASN A 108 -16.60 11.45 -12.60
C ASN A 108 -17.47 11.19 -13.84
N LEU A 109 -18.71 10.77 -13.63
CA LEU A 109 -19.79 10.93 -14.61
C LEU A 109 -20.27 12.39 -14.60
N ARG A 110 -19.38 13.33 -14.92
CA ARG A 110 -19.67 14.74 -15.23
C ARG A 110 -18.69 15.27 -16.25
#